data_AF-A0AAV5STW7-F1
#
_entry.id   AF-A0AAV5STW7-F1
#
_cell.length_a   1.000
_cell.length_b   1.000
_cell.length_c   1.000
_cell.angle_alpha   90.00
_cell.angle_beta   90.00
_cell.angle_gamma   90.00
#
_symmetry.space_group_name_H-M   'P 1'
#
loop_
_entity.id
_entity.type
_entity.pdbx_description
1 polymer ?
#
loop_
_entity_poly.entity_id
_entity_poly.type
_entity_poly.pdbx_seq_one_letter_code
_entity_poly.pdbx_strand_id
1 'polypeptide(L)'
;LFRSYHGRVIDHFYTTNAVEHARANGYTKEGTVGYLGRDGSTESHCSCLRPLFRLYHHRARNHFYTSKATERASAEGFGYKFESIEGYCTSEPACGAYLPLYRFYSASGQNHFYTTSVDEMKKVKSNLKQYKYEGIECYLWQ
;
A
#
# COMPACT_ATOMS: atom_id res chain seq x y z
N LEU A 1 -4.17 1.10 -8.61
CA LEU A 1 -3.96 1.59 -7.25
C LEU A 1 -3.73 3.09 -7.32
N PHE A 2 -4.79 3.84 -7.03
CA PHE A 2 -4.73 5.29 -6.92
C PHE A 2 -4.10 5.68 -5.59
N ARG A 3 -3.32 6.75 -5.58
CA ARG A 3 -2.73 7.35 -4.38
C ARG A 3 -3.29 8.75 -4.19
N SER A 4 -3.60 9.08 -2.95
CA SER A 4 -3.92 10.44 -2.52
C SER A 4 -3.16 10.79 -1.24
N TYR A 5 -2.82 12.06 -1.05
CA TYR A 5 -2.06 12.54 0.10
C TYR A 5 -2.76 13.70 0.82
N HIS A 6 -2.80 13.66 2.15
CA HIS A 6 -3.35 14.72 2.99
C HIS A 6 -2.25 15.41 3.81
N GLY A 7 -1.77 16.57 3.33
CA GLY A 7 -0.62 17.27 3.90
C GLY A 7 -0.73 17.70 5.38
N ARG A 8 -1.93 18.02 5.88
CA ARG A 8 -2.08 18.48 7.28
C ARG A 8 -1.94 17.37 8.33
N VAL A 9 -2.39 16.16 8.01
CA VAL A 9 -2.34 14.99 8.90
C VAL A 9 -1.27 14.00 8.48
N ILE A 10 -0.56 14.32 7.38
CA ILE A 10 0.52 13.54 6.79
C ILE A 10 0.03 12.10 6.54
N ASP A 11 -1.09 11.92 5.86
CA ASP A 11 -1.63 10.58 5.57
C ASP A 11 -1.65 10.29 4.07
N HIS A 12 -1.31 9.05 3.70
CA HIS A 12 -1.44 8.56 2.34
C HIS A 12 -2.55 7.53 2.27
N PHE A 13 -3.45 7.73 1.33
CA PHE A 13 -4.59 6.86 1.09
C PHE A 13 -4.45 6.17 -0.26
N TYR A 14 -4.69 4.86 -0.29
CA TYR A 14 -4.56 4.03 -1.49
C TYR A 14 -5.85 3.24 -1.73
N THR A 15 -6.33 3.26 -2.97
CA THR A 15 -7.54 2.51 -3.35
C THR A 15 -7.53 2.18 -4.83
N THR A 16 -8.14 1.07 -5.22
CA THR A 16 -8.47 0.68 -6.59
C THR A 16 -9.85 1.18 -7.00
N ASN A 17 -10.67 1.61 -6.04
CA ASN A 17 -11.99 2.16 -6.29
C ASN A 17 -11.89 3.64 -6.70
N ALA A 18 -12.16 3.91 -7.98
CA ALA A 18 -12.11 5.26 -8.54
C ALA A 18 -13.12 6.23 -7.86
N VAL A 19 -14.26 5.71 -7.40
CA VAL A 19 -15.27 6.52 -6.68
C VAL A 19 -14.78 6.89 -5.29
N GLU A 20 -14.17 5.96 -4.56
CA GLU A 20 -13.55 6.22 -3.26
C GLU A 20 -12.39 7.22 -3.40
N HIS A 21 -11.55 7.02 -4.42
CA HIS A 21 -10.48 7.96 -4.75
C HIS A 21 -11.02 9.37 -5.03
N ALA A 22 -12.07 9.50 -5.84
CA ALA A 22 -12.67 10.79 -6.15
C ALA A 22 -13.30 11.48 -4.91
N ARG A 23 -13.85 10.69 -3.98
CA ARG A 23 -14.54 11.18 -2.77
C ARG A 23 -13.65 11.40 -1.56
N ALA A 24 -12.36 11.08 -1.62
CA ALA A 24 -11.42 11.35 -0.53
C ALA A 24 -11.15 12.86 -0.40
N ASN A 25 -12.09 13.56 0.23
CA ASN A 25 -12.08 15.01 0.44
C ASN A 25 -10.92 15.43 1.34
N GLY A 26 -10.27 16.55 1.02
CA GLY A 26 -9.09 17.06 1.74
C GLY A 26 -7.77 16.39 1.34
N TYR A 27 -7.80 15.34 0.52
CA TYR A 27 -6.61 14.74 -0.05
C TYR A 27 -6.32 15.28 -1.45
N THR A 28 -5.05 15.60 -1.71
CA THR A 28 -4.51 15.82 -3.04
C THR A 28 -4.43 14.49 -3.78
N LYS A 29 -4.94 14.43 -5.02
CA LYS A 29 -4.85 13.24 -5.87
C LYS A 29 -3.47 13.19 -6.51
N GLU A 30 -2.74 12.12 -6.28
CA GLU A 30 -1.36 11.97 -6.78
C GLU A 30 -1.27 10.99 -7.96
N GLY A 31 -2.42 10.46 -8.40
CA GLY A 31 -2.52 9.62 -9.59
C GLY A 31 -2.43 8.13 -9.28
N THR A 32 -2.04 7.35 -10.28
CA THR A 32 -1.94 5.88 -10.20
C THR A 32 -0.49 5.48 -9.92
N VAL A 33 -0.26 4.71 -8.86
CA VAL A 33 1.08 4.16 -8.55
C VAL A 33 1.36 2.84 -9.24
N GLY A 34 0.33 2.11 -9.69
CA GLY A 34 0.45 0.84 -10.41
C GLY A 34 -0.88 0.09 -10.44
N TYR A 35 -0.92 -1.07 -11.06
CA TYR A 35 -2.13 -1.90 -11.19
C TYR A 35 -2.03 -3.17 -10.35
N LEU A 36 -3.15 -3.54 -9.74
CA LEU A 36 -3.33 -4.79 -9.01
C LEU A 36 -4.17 -5.74 -9.85
N GLY A 37 -3.90 -7.04 -9.75
CA GLY A 37 -4.77 -8.08 -10.28
C GLY A 37 -6.14 -8.04 -9.60
N ARG A 38 -7.19 -8.32 -10.37
CA ARG A 38 -8.59 -8.29 -9.88
C ARG A 38 -8.97 -9.56 -9.12
N ASP A 39 -8.49 -10.70 -9.61
CA ASP A 39 -8.85 -12.01 -9.07
C ASP A 39 -7.61 -12.76 -8.59
N GLY A 40 -7.74 -13.42 -7.43
CA GLY A 40 -6.72 -14.29 -6.86
C GLY A 40 -6.94 -15.76 -7.21
N SER A 41 -7.61 -16.05 -8.33
CA SER A 41 -8.04 -17.40 -8.65
C SER A 41 -6.84 -18.34 -8.80
N THR A 42 -7.05 -19.60 -8.41
CA THR A 42 -6.07 -20.69 -8.49
C THR A 42 -5.71 -21.09 -9.92
N GLU A 43 -6.35 -20.49 -10.93
CA GLU A 43 -5.97 -20.62 -12.34
C GLU A 43 -4.86 -19.65 -12.75
N SER A 44 -4.52 -18.69 -11.87
CA SER A 44 -3.30 -17.91 -12.00
C SER A 44 -2.10 -18.87 -11.98
N HIS A 45 -1.45 -19.05 -13.14
CA HIS A 45 -0.14 -19.70 -13.26
C HIS A 45 0.98 -19.01 -12.44
N CYS A 46 0.63 -17.99 -11.66
CA CYS A 46 1.51 -17.25 -10.78
C CYS A 46 1.44 -17.77 -9.34
N SER A 47 2.38 -18.63 -8.96
CA SER A 47 2.49 -19.18 -7.60
C SER A 47 2.81 -18.14 -6.52
N CYS A 48 3.34 -16.99 -6.93
CA CYS A 48 3.76 -15.91 -6.03
C CYS A 48 2.70 -14.82 -5.85
N LEU A 49 1.50 -14.99 -6.41
CA LEU A 49 0.36 -14.08 -6.26
C LEU A 49 -0.14 -14.05 -4.80
N ARG A 50 -0.38 -12.85 -4.28
CA ARG A 50 -0.86 -12.60 -2.91
C ARG A 50 -1.89 -11.47 -2.89
N PRO A 51 -2.90 -11.53 -2.01
CA PRO A 51 -3.78 -10.39 -1.80
C PRO A 51 -3.01 -9.24 -1.13
N LEU A 52 -3.31 -8.00 -1.51
CA LEU A 52 -2.95 -6.80 -0.74
C LEU A 52 -4.13 -6.47 0.17
N PHE A 53 -3.99 -6.76 1.46
CA PHE A 53 -5.00 -6.47 2.46
C PHE A 53 -5.02 -4.97 2.78
N ARG A 54 -6.22 -4.39 2.88
CA ARG A 54 -6.45 -3.07 3.44
C ARG A 54 -7.05 -3.19 4.84
N LEU A 55 -6.43 -2.51 5.78
CA LEU A 55 -6.90 -2.41 7.15
C LEU A 55 -7.04 -0.95 7.57
N TYR A 56 -7.95 -0.67 8.49
CA TYR A 56 -8.17 0.66 9.04
C TYR A 56 -8.17 0.66 10.57
N HIS A 57 -7.52 1.65 11.17
CA HIS A 57 -7.52 1.83 12.62
C HIS A 57 -8.36 3.06 13.01
N HIS A 58 -9.58 2.85 13.51
CA HIS A 58 -10.53 3.93 13.79
C HIS A 58 -10.01 5.05 14.71
N ARG A 59 -9.25 4.71 15.77
CA ARG A 59 -8.72 5.74 16.70
C ARG A 59 -7.56 6.56 16.11
N ALA A 60 -6.59 5.90 15.48
CA ALA A 60 -5.47 6.55 14.79
C ALA A 60 -5.88 7.23 13.47
N ARG A 61 -7.03 6.85 12.91
CA ARG A 61 -7.59 7.35 11.64
C ARG A 61 -6.64 7.18 10.45
N ASN A 62 -5.97 6.03 10.38
CA ASN A 62 -5.03 5.70 9.32
C ASN A 62 -5.32 4.31 8.71
N HIS A 63 -4.84 4.13 7.49
CA HIS A 63 -4.90 2.85 6.79
C HIS A 63 -3.55 2.13 6.85
N PHE A 64 -3.61 0.82 6.77
CA PHE A 64 -2.46 -0.06 6.66
C PHE A 64 -2.67 -1.06 5.54
N TYR A 65 -1.64 -1.29 4.73
CA TYR A 65 -1.68 -2.14 3.56
C TYR A 65 -0.58 -3.18 3.65
N THR A 66 -0.92 -4.46 3.54
CA THR A 66 0.07 -5.54 3.61
C THR A 66 -0.35 -6.73 2.77
N SER A 67 0.62 -7.38 2.13
CA SER A 67 0.47 -8.64 1.41
C SER A 67 0.78 -9.87 2.28
N LYS A 68 1.25 -9.64 3.51
CA LYS A 68 1.62 -10.70 4.46
C LYS A 68 0.46 -11.01 5.39
N ALA A 69 -0.07 -12.24 5.29
CA ALA A 69 -1.17 -12.70 6.15
C ALA A 69 -0.83 -12.66 7.65
N THR A 70 0.44 -12.94 8.01
CA THR A 70 0.90 -12.85 9.40
C THR A 70 0.92 -11.42 9.92
N GLU A 71 1.34 -10.46 9.09
CA GLU A 71 1.38 -9.04 9.45
C GLU A 71 -0.03 -8.45 9.58
N ARG A 72 -0.94 -8.86 8.69
CA ARG A 72 -2.38 -8.57 8.83
C ARG A 72 -2.90 -9.05 10.19
N ALA A 73 -2.67 -10.31 10.53
CA ALA A 73 -3.15 -10.89 11.79
C ALA A 73 -2.57 -10.17 13.02
N SER A 74 -1.27 -9.81 12.98
CA SER A 74 -0.66 -8.99 14.04
C SER A 74 -1.29 -7.60 14.13
N ALA A 75 -1.53 -6.92 13.01
CA ALA A 75 -2.16 -5.60 12.99
C ALA A 75 -3.59 -5.62 13.58
N GLU A 76 -4.36 -6.68 13.32
CA GLU A 76 -5.68 -6.87 13.93
C GLU A 76 -5.61 -6.97 15.46
N GLY A 77 -4.56 -7.61 15.99
CA GLY A 77 -4.24 -7.62 17.43
C GLY A 77 -3.88 -6.25 18.00
N PHE A 78 -3.39 -5.32 17.17
CA PHE A 78 -3.09 -3.93 17.55
C PHE A 78 -4.26 -2.96 17.29
N GLY A 79 -5.47 -3.47 17.01
CA GLY A 79 -6.67 -2.65 16.88
C GLY A 79 -7.02 -2.20 15.46
N TYR A 80 -6.24 -2.57 14.45
CA TYR A 80 -6.66 -2.45 13.06
C TYR A 80 -7.85 -3.37 12.77
N LYS A 81 -8.71 -2.96 11.84
CA LYS A 81 -9.81 -3.77 11.33
C LYS A 81 -9.58 -4.03 9.86
N PHE A 82 -9.63 -5.32 9.48
CA PHE A 82 -9.64 -5.70 8.08
C PHE A 82 -10.87 -5.10 7.38
N GLU A 83 -10.64 -4.39 6.28
CA GLU A 83 -11.72 -3.79 5.48
C GLU A 83 -11.97 -4.61 4.21
N SER A 84 -10.91 -4.88 3.44
CA SER A 84 -11.02 -5.53 2.14
C SER A 84 -9.69 -6.08 1.64
N ILE A 85 -9.76 -6.90 0.60
CA ILE A 85 -8.62 -7.12 -0.29
C ILE A 85 -8.67 -6.00 -1.34
N GLU A 86 -7.64 -5.17 -1.35
CA GLU A 86 -7.52 -4.04 -2.29
C GLU A 86 -7.23 -4.51 -3.72
N GLY A 87 -6.68 -5.70 -3.85
CA GLY A 87 -6.39 -6.39 -5.10
C GLY A 87 -5.31 -7.43 -4.87
N TYR A 88 -4.72 -7.96 -5.95
CA TYR A 88 -3.66 -8.96 -5.88
C TYR A 88 -2.36 -8.43 -6.49
N CYS A 89 -1.23 -8.77 -5.89
CA CYS A 89 0.11 -8.44 -6.36
C CYS A 89 1.03 -9.66 -6.24
N THR A 90 2.19 -9.63 -6.87
CA THR A 90 3.15 -10.74 -6.76
C THR A 90 4.20 -10.44 -5.68
N SER A 91 4.64 -11.48 -5.01
CA SER A 91 5.64 -11.36 -3.95
C SER A 91 7.09 -11.31 -4.43
N GLU A 92 7.28 -11.62 -5.71
CA GLU A 92 8.54 -11.55 -6.44
C GLU A 92 8.25 -11.02 -7.86
N PRO A 93 9.26 -10.51 -8.58
CA PRO A 93 9.07 -9.96 -9.91
C PRO A 93 8.76 -11.07 -10.91
N ALA A 94 7.49 -11.30 -11.20
CA ALA A 94 7.02 -12.44 -11.99
C ALA A 94 5.63 -12.18 -12.60
N CYS A 95 5.23 -13.00 -13.57
CA CYS A 95 3.87 -13.00 -14.12
C CYS A 95 3.43 -11.65 -14.72
N GLY A 96 4.40 -10.88 -15.26
CA GLY A 96 4.16 -9.54 -15.80
C GLY A 96 4.15 -8.42 -14.74
N ALA A 97 4.17 -8.74 -13.44
CA ALA A 97 4.26 -7.78 -12.36
C ALA A 97 5.74 -7.57 -11.98
N TYR A 98 6.32 -6.48 -12.48
CA TYR A 98 7.73 -6.14 -12.27
C TYR A 98 7.92 -4.80 -11.55
N LEU A 99 6.84 -4.06 -11.28
CA LEU A 99 6.90 -2.73 -10.67
C LEU A 99 6.91 -2.84 -9.13
N PRO A 100 8.03 -2.58 -8.44
CA PRO A 100 8.09 -2.72 -6.99
C PRO A 100 7.28 -1.63 -6.27
N LEU A 101 6.46 -2.03 -5.30
CA LEU A 101 5.82 -1.13 -4.35
C LEU A 101 6.70 -1.03 -3.10
N TYR A 102 7.48 0.04 -3.00
CA TYR A 102 8.34 0.33 -1.86
C TYR A 102 7.52 0.76 -0.64
N ARG A 103 7.83 0.21 0.53
CA ARG A 103 7.17 0.51 1.80
C ARG A 103 8.09 1.23 2.77
N PHE A 104 7.52 2.22 3.46
CA PHE A 104 8.16 2.96 4.53
C PHE A 104 7.23 3.05 5.73
N TYR A 105 7.82 3.09 6.93
CA TYR A 105 7.10 3.31 8.17
C TYR A 105 7.63 4.57 8.87
N SER A 106 6.73 5.41 9.37
CA SER A 106 7.09 6.51 10.27
C SER A 106 6.59 6.22 11.69
N ALA A 107 7.53 6.10 12.63
CA ALA A 107 7.20 5.92 14.04
C ALA A 107 6.51 7.17 14.64
N SER A 108 6.94 8.36 14.22
CA SER A 108 6.35 9.63 14.70
C SER A 108 4.93 9.84 14.19
N GLY A 109 4.65 9.47 12.93
CA GLY A 109 3.32 9.56 12.33
C GLY A 109 2.45 8.33 12.59
N GLN A 110 3.04 7.26 13.14
CA GLN A 110 2.45 5.92 13.26
C GLN A 110 1.78 5.45 11.96
N ASN A 111 2.36 5.79 10.81
CA ASN A 111 1.76 5.56 9.50
C ASN A 111 2.74 4.94 8.52
N HIS A 112 2.18 4.35 7.47
CA HIS A 112 2.95 3.80 6.38
C HIS A 112 2.80 4.65 5.12
N PHE A 113 3.82 4.61 4.29
CA PHE A 113 3.83 5.23 2.98
C PHE A 113 4.33 4.23 1.94
N TYR A 114 3.72 4.26 0.76
CA TYR A 114 3.99 3.35 -0.35
C TYR A 114 4.22 4.11 -1.66
N THR A 115 5.24 3.70 -2.42
CA THR A 115 5.55 4.30 -3.72
C THR A 115 6.15 3.30 -4.68
N THR A 116 5.89 3.48 -5.96
CA THR A 116 6.58 2.78 -7.06
C THR A 116 7.63 3.66 -7.74
N SER A 117 7.72 4.96 -7.37
CA SER A 117 8.74 5.87 -7.87
C SER A 117 10.08 5.60 -7.17
N VAL A 118 11.07 5.18 -7.96
CA VAL A 118 12.44 4.97 -7.48
C VAL A 118 13.04 6.27 -6.94
N ASP A 119 12.74 7.41 -7.56
CA ASP A 119 13.27 8.70 -7.13
C ASP A 119 12.63 9.17 -5.83
N GLU A 120 11.33 8.96 -5.65
CA GLU A 120 10.65 9.26 -4.38
C GLU A 120 11.16 8.34 -3.28
N MET A 121 11.31 7.04 -3.55
CA MET A 121 11.92 6.07 -2.62
C MET A 121 13.31 6.54 -2.18
N LYS A 122 14.19 6.89 -3.13
CA LYS A 122 15.54 7.38 -2.83
C LYS A 122 15.51 8.66 -2.00
N LYS A 123 14.66 9.63 -2.38
CA LYS A 123 14.51 10.91 -1.70
C LYS A 123 14.02 10.74 -0.26
N VAL A 124 13.00 9.91 -0.03
CA VAL A 124 12.49 9.61 1.32
C VAL A 124 13.58 8.92 2.14
N LYS A 125 14.23 7.90 1.56
CA LYS A 125 15.29 7.13 2.23
C LYS A 125 16.50 7.98 2.61
N SER A 126 16.89 8.96 1.79
CA SER A 126 18.07 9.80 2.07
C SER A 126 17.77 11.01 2.93
N ASN A 127 16.59 11.63 2.76
CA ASN A 127 16.34 12.98 3.27
C ASN A 127 15.32 13.03 4.42
N LEU A 128 14.48 12.00 4.58
CA LEU A 128 13.42 12.00 5.59
C LEU A 128 13.71 10.97 6.68
N LYS A 129 14.49 11.38 7.68
CA LYS A 129 14.93 10.52 8.80
C LYS A 129 13.78 9.90 9.61
N GLN A 130 12.60 10.49 9.56
CA GLN A 130 11.40 10.00 10.24
C GLN A 130 10.75 8.80 9.54
N TYR A 131 11.15 8.48 8.30
CA TYR A 131 10.67 7.32 7.57
C TYR A 131 11.76 6.25 7.49
N LYS A 132 11.45 5.06 8.02
CA LYS A 132 12.26 3.87 7.89
C LYS A 132 11.83 3.10 6.65
N TYR A 133 12.77 2.80 5.76
CA TYR A 133 12.54 1.89 4.63
C TYR A 133 12.34 0.46 5.15
N GLU A 134 11.24 -0.18 4.74
CA GLU A 134 10.88 -1.53 5.18
C GLU A 134 11.02 -2.59 4.07
N GLY A 135 11.36 -2.17 2.86
CA GLY A 135 11.56 -3.06 1.72
C GLY A 135 10.50 -2.89 0.63
N ILE A 136 10.39 -3.91 -0.20
CA ILE A 136 9.35 -4.03 -1.23
C ILE A 136 8.17 -4.76 -0.59
N GLU A 137 6.99 -4.15 -0.62
CA GLU A 137 5.75 -4.75 -0.15
C GLU A 137 5.32 -5.88 -1.08
N CYS A 138 5.19 -5.56 -2.37
CA CYS A 138 4.92 -6.51 -3.44
C CYS A 138 5.21 -5.85 -4.82
N TYR A 139 5.02 -6.60 -5.90
CA TYR A 139 5.19 -6.12 -7.27
C TYR A 139 3.84 -5.98 -7.98
N LEU A 140 3.71 -4.90 -8.74
CA LEU A 140 2.52 -4.46 -9.44
C LEU A 140 2.70 -4.56 -10.95
N TRP A 141 1.59 -4.49 -11.69
CA TRP A 141 1.58 -4.28 -13.14
C TRP A 141 1.66 -2.78 -13.48
N GLN A 142 2.12 -2.48 -14.70
CA GLN A 142 2.20 -1.13 -15.29
C GLN A 142 1.06 -0.86 -16.26
#